data_AF-A0A7Z7MZL8-F1
#
_entry.id   AF-A0A7Z7MZL8-F1
#
_cell.length_a   1.000
_cell.length_b   1.000
_cell.length_c   1.000
_cell.angle_alpha   90.00
_cell.angle_beta   90.00
_cell.angle_gamma   90.00
#
_symmetry.space_group_name_H-M   'P 1'
#
loop_
_entity.id
_entity.type
_entity.pdbx_description
1 polymer ?
#
loop_
_entity_poly.entity_id
_entity_poly.type
_entity_poly.pdbx_seq_one_letter_code
_entity_poly.pdbx_strand_id
1 'polypeptide(L)'
;MDAISYTAARTNLAKTMEQVCEDHSPMIITRNKAPSVVMISLEDYEALQETAYLLGTPKNARRLLESVAELEQGAGLENKLLENNSAGASPGADIAHNKTN
;
A
#
# COMPACT_ATOMS: atom_id res chain seq x y z
N MET A 1 -16.83 2.83 -15.42
CA MET A 1 -17.37 2.83 -14.06
C MET A 1 -18.88 2.77 -14.20
N ASP A 2 -19.45 1.64 -13.85
CA ASP A 2 -20.86 1.35 -14.09
C ASP A 2 -21.69 1.58 -12.84
N ALA A 3 -22.98 1.80 -13.03
CA ALA A 3 -23.92 2.05 -11.94
C ALA A 3 -25.08 1.06 -11.99
N ILE A 4 -25.38 0.47 -10.85
CA ILE A 4 -26.55 -0.39 -10.67
C ILE A 4 -27.44 0.14 -9.54
N SER A 5 -28.72 -0.19 -9.59
CA SER A 5 -29.63 0.13 -8.49
C SER A 5 -29.36 -0.77 -7.29
N TYR A 6 -29.67 -0.29 -6.09
CA TYR A 6 -29.64 -1.08 -4.86
C TYR A 6 -30.39 -2.40 -5.00
N THR A 7 -31.54 -2.39 -5.67
CA THR A 7 -32.33 -3.61 -5.90
C THR A 7 -31.57 -4.60 -6.77
N ALA A 8 -30.95 -4.14 -7.86
CA ALA A 8 -30.17 -4.99 -8.75
C ALA A 8 -28.92 -5.57 -8.05
N ALA A 9 -28.22 -4.73 -7.27
CA ALA A 9 -27.06 -5.14 -6.47
C ALA A 9 -27.45 -6.20 -5.44
N ARG A 10 -28.55 -5.99 -4.72
CA ARG A 10 -29.05 -6.93 -3.71
C ARG A 10 -29.44 -8.28 -4.33
N THR A 11 -30.08 -8.27 -5.50
CA THR A 11 -30.48 -9.51 -6.19
C THR A 11 -29.29 -10.30 -6.73
N ASN A 12 -28.22 -9.61 -7.16
CA ASN A 12 -27.06 -10.23 -7.83
C ASN A 12 -25.74 -10.00 -7.09
N LEU A 13 -25.78 -9.95 -5.74
CA LEU A 13 -24.65 -9.45 -4.95
C LEU A 13 -23.36 -10.25 -5.18
N ALA A 14 -23.44 -11.58 -5.13
CA ALA A 14 -22.27 -12.45 -5.30
C ALA A 14 -21.59 -12.23 -6.67
N LYS A 15 -22.37 -12.26 -7.76
CA LYS A 15 -21.88 -11.99 -9.11
C LYS A 15 -21.30 -10.58 -9.26
N THR A 16 -21.93 -9.60 -8.61
CA THR A 16 -21.44 -8.21 -8.62
C THR A 16 -20.08 -8.10 -7.94
N MET A 17 -19.89 -8.76 -6.80
CA MET A 17 -18.61 -8.80 -6.09
C MET A 17 -17.53 -9.51 -6.90
N GLU A 18 -17.85 -10.67 -7.50
CA GLU A 18 -16.96 -11.42 -8.38
C GLU A 18 -16.47 -10.55 -9.53
N GLN A 19 -17.40 -9.88 -10.24
CA GLN A 19 -17.03 -8.98 -11.33
C GLN A 19 -16.13 -7.82 -10.87
N VAL A 20 -16.44 -7.19 -9.73
CA VAL A 20 -15.61 -6.09 -9.20
C VAL A 20 -14.19 -6.56 -8.87
N CYS A 21 -14.04 -7.78 -8.35
CA CYS A 21 -12.73 -8.37 -8.06
C CYS A 21 -11.98 -8.79 -9.33
N GLU A 22 -12.65 -9.41 -10.31
CA GLU A 22 -12.01 -9.88 -11.55
C GLU A 22 -11.61 -8.73 -12.48
N ASP A 23 -12.50 -7.75 -12.65
CA ASP A 23 -12.29 -6.63 -13.58
C ASP A 23 -11.44 -5.51 -12.95
N HIS A 24 -11.17 -5.54 -11.63
CA HIS A 24 -10.59 -4.44 -10.86
C HIS A 24 -11.26 -3.09 -11.18
N SER A 25 -12.59 -3.13 -11.35
CA SER A 25 -13.38 -1.98 -11.78
C SER A 25 -14.41 -1.60 -10.72
N PRO A 26 -14.35 -0.37 -10.17
CA PRO A 26 -15.33 0.09 -9.19
C PRO A 26 -16.77 0.09 -9.73
N MET A 27 -17.73 -0.32 -8.90
CA MET A 27 -19.15 -0.27 -9.23
C MET A 27 -19.92 0.69 -8.31
N ILE A 28 -20.74 1.57 -8.90
CA ILE A 28 -21.60 2.48 -8.16
C ILE A 28 -22.93 1.79 -7.84
N ILE A 29 -23.33 1.82 -6.58
CA ILE A 29 -24.65 1.35 -6.13
C ILE A 29 -25.50 2.55 -5.74
N THR A 30 -26.58 2.76 -6.47
CA THR A 30 -27.50 3.90 -6.31
C THR A 30 -28.75 3.52 -5.53
N ARG A 31 -29.30 4.43 -4.72
CA ARG A 31 -30.57 4.23 -3.99
C ARG A 31 -31.46 5.45 -4.10
N ASN A 32 -32.76 5.23 -4.32
CA ASN A 32 -33.73 6.32 -4.39
C ASN A 32 -33.69 7.16 -3.11
N LYS A 33 -33.58 8.48 -3.27
CA LYS A 33 -33.57 9.47 -2.18
C LYS A 33 -32.51 9.21 -1.10
N ALA A 34 -31.39 8.58 -1.44
CA ALA A 34 -30.29 8.36 -0.52
C ALA A 34 -28.93 8.48 -1.23
N PRO A 35 -27.85 8.75 -0.49
CA PRO A 35 -26.50 8.75 -1.05
C PRO A 35 -26.14 7.42 -1.70
N SER A 36 -25.36 7.49 -2.79
CA SER A 36 -24.81 6.31 -3.46
C SER A 36 -23.53 5.85 -2.77
N VAL A 37 -23.19 4.58 -2.94
CA VAL A 37 -21.93 4.00 -2.46
C VAL A 37 -21.15 3.43 -3.63
N VAL A 38 -19.85 3.23 -3.45
CA VAL A 38 -18.99 2.54 -4.42
C VAL A 38 -18.56 1.21 -3.81
N MET A 39 -18.69 0.13 -4.57
CA MET A 39 -18.08 -1.16 -4.29
C MET A 39 -16.76 -1.25 -5.05
N ILE A 40 -15.71 -1.64 -4.35
CA ILE A 40 -14.38 -1.90 -4.87
C ILE A 40 -13.87 -3.20 -4.27
N SER A 41 -12.93 -3.86 -4.95
CA SER A 41 -12.26 -5.02 -4.39
C SER A 41 -11.45 -4.60 -3.15
N LEU A 42 -11.19 -5.55 -2.25
CA LEU A 42 -10.36 -5.27 -1.08
C LEU A 42 -8.94 -4.87 -1.49
N GLU A 43 -8.38 -5.58 -2.48
CA GLU A 43 -7.05 -5.31 -3.03
C GLU A 43 -6.94 -3.88 -3.56
N ASP A 44 -7.91 -3.44 -4.36
CA ASP A 44 -7.90 -2.07 -4.90
C ASP A 44 -8.07 -1.03 -3.79
N TYR A 45 -8.89 -1.32 -2.77
CA TYR A 45 -9.03 -0.43 -1.62
C TYR A 45 -7.71 -0.28 -0.86
N GLU A 46 -7.02 -1.38 -0.57
CA GLU A 46 -5.73 -1.38 0.12
C GLU A 46 -4.66 -0.65 -0.71
N ALA A 47 -4.61 -0.90 -2.02
CA ALA A 47 -3.72 -0.19 -2.94
C ALA A 47 -3.98 1.32 -2.97
N LEU A 48 -5.25 1.74 -2.95
CA LEU A 48 -5.62 3.15 -2.86
C LEU A 48 -5.19 3.76 -1.52
N GLN A 49 -5.38 3.05 -0.42
CA GLN A 49 -4.95 3.51 0.90
C GLN A 49 -3.43 3.66 0.98
N GLU A 50 -2.68 2.69 0.48
CA GLU A 50 -1.22 2.74 0.47
C GLU A 50 -0.71 3.87 -0.44
N THR A 51 -1.29 4.01 -1.63
CA THR A 51 -0.94 5.12 -2.54
C THR A 51 -1.22 6.47 -1.88
N ALA A 52 -2.37 6.63 -1.23
CA ALA A 52 -2.70 7.86 -0.50
C ALA A 52 -1.74 8.10 0.68
N TYR A 53 -1.32 7.05 1.38
CA TYR A 53 -0.32 7.13 2.45
C TYR A 53 1.05 7.58 1.92
N LEU A 54 1.58 6.91 0.89
CA LEU A 54 2.86 7.22 0.27
C LEU A 54 2.89 8.65 -0.30
N LEU A 55 1.80 9.09 -0.91
CA LEU A 55 1.70 10.43 -1.52
C LEU A 55 1.21 11.51 -0.54
N GLY A 56 0.82 11.14 0.69
CA GLY A 56 0.18 12.03 1.64
C GLY A 56 1.08 13.16 2.16
N THR A 57 2.41 13.03 2.06
CA THR A 57 3.35 14.11 2.39
C THR A 57 4.09 14.60 1.13
N PRO A 58 4.15 15.92 0.87
CA PRO A 58 4.81 16.45 -0.33
C PRO A 58 6.26 16.01 -0.47
N LYS A 59 6.97 15.88 0.66
CA LYS A 59 8.37 15.43 0.69
C LYS A 59 8.50 13.98 0.25
N ASN A 60 7.65 13.07 0.75
CA ASN A 60 7.71 11.66 0.37
C ASN A 60 7.23 11.46 -1.07
N ALA A 61 6.15 12.14 -1.47
CA ALA A 61 5.63 12.10 -2.83
C ALA A 61 6.70 12.52 -3.85
N ARG A 62 7.37 13.66 -3.62
CA ARG A 62 8.46 14.12 -4.50
C ARG A 62 9.57 13.09 -4.61
N ARG A 63 10.10 12.62 -3.48
CA ARG A 63 11.19 11.64 -3.45
C ARG A 63 10.81 10.36 -4.20
N LEU A 64 9.59 9.86 -3.99
CA LEU A 64 9.12 8.64 -4.63
C LEU A 64 8.99 8.81 -6.16
N LEU A 65 8.37 9.90 -6.62
CA LEU A 65 8.20 10.19 -8.04
C LEU A 65 9.54 10.43 -8.75
N GLU A 66 10.48 11.11 -8.09
CA GLU A 66 11.85 11.28 -8.60
C GLU A 66 12.56 9.93 -8.75
N SER A 67 12.49 9.06 -7.73
CA SER A 67 13.08 7.71 -7.81
C SER A 67 12.46 6.86 -8.91
N VAL A 68 11.14 6.94 -9.14
CA VAL A 68 10.48 6.24 -10.27
C VAL A 68 11.03 6.76 -11.61
N ALA A 69 11.12 8.08 -11.78
CA ALA A 69 11.63 8.68 -13.00
C ALA A 69 13.11 8.33 -13.28
N GLU A 70 13.95 8.26 -12.24
CA GLU A 70 15.34 7.81 -12.35
C GLU A 70 15.42 6.35 -12.84
N LEU A 71 14.58 5.47 -12.29
CA LEU A 71 14.53 4.06 -12.69
C LEU A 71 14.04 3.89 -14.14
N GLU A 72 13.01 4.63 -14.55
CA GLU A 72 12.51 4.61 -15.94
C GLU A 72 13.55 5.08 -16.96
N GLN A 73 14.44 5.99 -16.55
CA GLN A 73 15.56 6.48 -17.36
C GLN A 73 16.79 5.55 -17.31
N GLY A 74 16.73 4.44 -16.58
CA GLY A 74 17.85 3.51 -16.43
C GLY A 74 18.97 4.03 -15.53
N ALA A 75 18.73 5.07 -14.73
CA ALA A 75 19.71 5.65 -13.79
C ALA A 75 19.77 4.89 -12.45
N GLY A 76 19.12 3.72 -12.34
CA GLY A 76 19.16 2.87 -11.17
C GLY A 76 20.55 2.25 -10.93
N LEU A 77 20.90 2.07 -9.65
CA LEU A 77 22.12 1.38 -9.25
C LEU A 77 21.78 -0.04 -8.75
N GLU A 78 22.33 -1.06 -9.41
CA GLU A 78 22.27 -2.43 -8.93
C GLU A 78 23.24 -2.59 -7.74
N ASN A 79 22.69 -2.96 -6.58
CA ASN A 79 23.47 -3.20 -5.37
C ASN A 79 23.23 -4.63 -4.89
N LYS A 80 24.29 -5.28 -4.40
CA LYS A 80 24.13 -6.55 -3.68
C LYS A 80 23.40 -6.29 -2.38
N LEU A 81 22.42 -7.14 -2.07
CA LEU A 81 21.72 -7.09 -0.79
C LEU A 81 22.75 -7.26 0.33
N LEU A 82 22.72 -6.37 1.30
CA LEU A 82 23.55 -6.52 2.50
C LEU A 82 22.93 -7.64 3.34
N GLU A 83 23.70 -8.70 3.59
CA GLU A 83 23.31 -9.74 4.53
C GLU A 83 23.23 -9.13 5.93
N ASN A 84 22.01 -9.01 6.46
CA ASN A 84 21.79 -8.58 7.83
C ASN A 84 22.29 -9.70 8.76
N ASN A 85 23.57 -9.66 9.10
CA ASN A 85 24.11 -10.54 10.12
C ASN A 85 23.71 -10.00 11.49
N SER A 86 22.43 -10.17 11.85
CA SER A 86 21.92 -9.91 13.20
C SER A 86 22.41 -10.99 14.16
N ALA A 87 23.73 -11.09 14.34
CA ALA A 87 24.30 -11.61 15.56
C ALA A 87 24.28 -10.45 16.55
N GLY A 88 23.39 -10.52 17.54
CA GLY A 88 23.38 -9.61 18.67
C GLY A 88 24.73 -9.68 19.40
N ALA A 89 25.64 -8.77 19.06
CA ALA A 89 26.73 -8.40 19.95
C ALA A 89 26.12 -7.45 21.00
N SER A 90 25.71 -8.01 22.14
CA SER A 90 25.54 -7.22 23.36
C SER A 90 26.87 -6.52 23.67
N PRO A 91 26.94 -5.18 23.74
CA PRO A 91 28.11 -4.50 24.26
C PRO A 91 28.02 -4.51 25.78
N GLY A 92 28.46 -5.62 26.38
CA GLY A 92 28.73 -5.72 27.82
C GLY A 92 30.23 -5.57 28.06
N ALA A 93 30.73 -4.34 27.97
CA ALA A 93 32.05 -3.99 28.49
C ALA A 93 31.97 -4.03 30.02
N ASP A 94 32.25 -5.18 30.62
CA ASP A 94 32.59 -5.24 32.04
C ASP A 94 33.94 -4.54 32.22
N ILE A 95 33.85 -3.43 32.93
CA ILE A 95 34.94 -2.51 33.25
C ILE A 95 35.85 -3.23 34.24
N ALA A 96 36.96 -3.77 33.73
CA ALA A 96 38.06 -4.24 34.56
C ALA A 96 38.59 -3.07 35.40
N HIS A 97 38.29 -3.14 36.69
CA HIS A 97 38.73 -2.18 37.69
C HIS A 97 40.25 -2.24 37.81
N ASN A 98 40.89 -1.12 37.48
CA ASN A 98 42.24 -0.80 37.88
C ASN A 98 42.35 -0.81 39.42
N LYS A 99 43.13 -1.72 39.99
CA LYS A 99 43.82 -1.52 41.26
C LYS A 99 45.20 -2.16 41.21
N THR A 100 46.20 -1.33 40.92
CA THR A 100 47.54 -1.46 41.53
C THR A 100 47.55 -0.55 42.76
N ASN A 101 47.33 -1.14 43.94
CA ASN A 101 47.99 -0.80 45.21
C ASN A 101 47.61 -1.84 46.27
#